data_AF-A0A415E425-F1
#
_entry.id   AF-A0A415E425-F1
#
_cell.length_a   1.000
_cell.length_b   1.000
_cell.length_c   1.000
_cell.angle_alpha   90.00
_cell.angle_beta   90.00
_cell.angle_gamma   90.00
#
_symmetry.space_group_name_H-M   'P 1'
#
loop_
_entity.id
_entity.type
_entity.pdbx_description
1 polymer ?
#
loop_
_entity_poly.entity_id
_entity_poly.type
_entity_poly.pdbx_seq_one_letter_code
_entity_poly.pdbx_strand_id
1 'polypeptide(L)'
;MFHIKNDKRARKSAELVVNAFDECLKSHDFENMTITELCNASTISRATFYRLFDDLEDVAAYKCELFAEEFSEAFKKCSIEEMQAAFFSEWMKNVELLKLIVRLRRTDIIYNCHRSHLDQVKEKMELLGIEDEITDYHLAMLTYILVGALTVWCDHDCRETPEELVASTKKSIADIGVFFDGRLSSVRLQSSRQK
;
A
#
# COMPACT_ATOMS: atom_id res chain seq x y z
N MET A 1 -11.80 -11.68 -3.27
CA MET A 1 -10.34 -11.96 -3.09
C MET A 1 -9.94 -12.69 -4.36
N PHE A 2 -8.91 -12.25 -5.10
CA PHE A 2 -8.59 -12.88 -6.37
C PHE A 2 -8.10 -14.34 -6.23
N HIS A 3 -8.39 -15.18 -7.23
CA HIS A 3 -8.18 -16.64 -7.25
C HIS A 3 -7.10 -17.07 -8.26
N ILE A 4 -6.03 -16.30 -8.37
CA ILE A 4 -5.00 -16.50 -9.38
C ILE A 4 -4.00 -17.54 -8.89
N LYS A 5 -4.09 -18.75 -9.47
CA LYS A 5 -3.12 -19.83 -9.21
C LYS A 5 -1.74 -19.45 -9.74
N ASN A 6 -0.70 -20.02 -9.15
CA ASN A 6 0.68 -19.94 -9.65
C ASN A 6 0.87 -20.79 -10.91
N ASP A 7 0.12 -20.46 -11.96
CA ASP A 7 0.17 -21.04 -13.29
C ASP A 7 0.31 -19.90 -14.32
N LYS A 8 1.19 -20.12 -15.30
CA LYS A 8 1.53 -19.12 -16.32
C LYS A 8 0.30 -18.66 -17.11
N ARG A 9 -0.65 -19.54 -17.39
CA ARG A 9 -1.85 -19.20 -18.16
C ARG A 9 -2.81 -18.36 -17.34
N ALA A 10 -3.00 -18.71 -16.06
CA ALA A 10 -3.83 -17.94 -15.14
C ALA A 10 -3.26 -16.52 -14.95
N ARG A 11 -1.97 -16.40 -14.64
CA ARG A 11 -1.27 -15.09 -14.53
C ARG A 11 -1.38 -14.28 -15.82
N LYS A 12 -1.16 -14.90 -16.98
CA LYS A 12 -1.26 -14.17 -18.25
C LYS A 12 -2.67 -13.65 -18.53
N SER A 13 -3.69 -14.42 -18.16
CA SER A 13 -5.08 -14.00 -18.31
C SER A 13 -5.41 -12.85 -17.35
N ALA A 14 -4.91 -12.90 -16.11
CA ALA A 14 -5.08 -11.84 -15.13
C ALA A 14 -4.38 -10.54 -15.56
N GLU A 15 -3.17 -10.61 -16.12
CA GLU A 15 -2.47 -9.46 -16.72
C GLU A 15 -3.29 -8.80 -17.85
N LEU A 16 -3.92 -9.60 -18.72
CA LEU A 16 -4.78 -9.05 -19.78
C LEU A 16 -5.97 -8.28 -19.19
N VAL A 17 -6.56 -8.78 -18.10
CA VAL A 17 -7.64 -8.09 -17.39
C VAL A 17 -7.13 -6.80 -16.74
N VAL A 18 -5.97 -6.80 -16.09
CA VAL A 18 -5.37 -5.59 -15.49
C VAL A 18 -5.04 -4.54 -16.55
N ASN A 19 -4.50 -4.93 -17.70
CA ASN A 19 -4.22 -4.00 -18.79
C ASN A 19 -5.51 -3.36 -19.33
N ALA A 20 -6.57 -4.15 -19.51
CA ALA A 20 -7.86 -3.63 -19.92
C ALA A 20 -8.47 -2.70 -18.85
N PHE A 21 -8.28 -3.03 -17.57
CA PHE A 21 -8.73 -2.22 -16.44
C PHE A 21 -8.08 -0.83 -16.46
N ASP A 22 -6.78 -0.78 -16.71
CA ASP A 22 -6.03 0.47 -16.84
C ASP A 22 -6.46 1.31 -18.05
N GLU A 23 -6.78 0.69 -19.17
CA GLU A 23 -7.33 1.41 -20.32
C GLU A 23 -8.74 1.97 -20.03
N CYS A 24 -9.61 1.22 -19.34
CA CYS A 24 -10.92 1.70 -18.93
C CYS A 24 -10.83 2.87 -17.93
N LEU A 25 -9.88 2.84 -16.98
CA LEU A 25 -9.67 3.94 -16.04
C LEU A 25 -9.21 5.25 -16.71
N LYS A 26 -8.64 5.17 -17.93
CA LYS A 26 -8.32 6.37 -18.73
C LYS A 26 -9.53 6.98 -19.40
N SER A 27 -10.59 6.19 -19.64
CA SER A 27 -11.78 6.64 -20.38
C SER A 27 -12.92 7.10 -19.47
N HIS A 28 -13.09 6.47 -18.30
CA HIS A 28 -14.12 6.85 -17.33
C HIS A 28 -13.80 6.40 -15.90
N ASP A 29 -14.60 6.87 -14.95
CA ASP A 29 -14.50 6.50 -13.53
C ASP A 29 -14.79 5.01 -13.28
N PHE A 30 -14.16 4.46 -12.24
CA PHE A 30 -14.30 3.06 -11.81
C PHE A 30 -15.77 2.68 -11.55
N GLU A 31 -16.55 3.59 -10.97
CA GLU A 31 -17.96 3.38 -10.60
C GLU A 31 -18.87 3.08 -11.80
N ASN A 32 -18.44 3.47 -13.01
CA ASN A 32 -19.17 3.20 -14.25
C ASN A 32 -18.65 1.95 -14.99
N MET A 33 -17.54 1.36 -14.54
CA MET A 33 -16.93 0.19 -15.18
C MET A 33 -17.79 -1.05 -14.99
N THR A 34 -17.84 -1.90 -16.02
CA THR A 34 -18.53 -3.20 -15.93
C THR A 34 -17.61 -4.38 -16.23
N ILE A 35 -17.91 -5.54 -15.62
CA ILE A 35 -17.19 -6.79 -15.92
C ILE A 35 -17.32 -7.15 -17.41
N THR A 36 -18.47 -6.89 -18.03
CA THR A 36 -18.69 -7.17 -19.46
C THR A 36 -17.76 -6.35 -20.35
N GLU A 37 -17.67 -5.05 -20.08
CA GLU A 37 -16.73 -4.16 -20.78
C GLU A 37 -15.30 -4.64 -20.63
N LEU A 38 -14.90 -4.94 -19.39
CA LEU A 38 -13.54 -5.40 -19.09
C LEU A 38 -13.20 -6.72 -19.81
N CYS A 39 -14.14 -7.67 -19.81
CA CYS A 39 -14.02 -8.94 -20.55
C CYS A 39 -13.86 -8.71 -22.06
N ASN A 40 -14.63 -7.77 -22.63
CA ASN A 40 -14.57 -7.44 -24.06
C ASN A 40 -13.21 -6.81 -24.40
N ALA A 41 -12.77 -5.83 -23.61
CA ALA A 41 -11.49 -5.14 -23.81
C ALA A 41 -10.28 -6.07 -23.63
N SER A 42 -10.35 -7.00 -22.67
CA SER A 42 -9.26 -7.95 -22.41
C SER A 42 -9.30 -9.19 -23.30
N THR A 43 -10.34 -9.38 -24.12
CA THR A 43 -10.63 -10.61 -24.90
C THR A 43 -10.75 -11.88 -24.05
N ILE A 44 -11.13 -11.75 -22.78
CA ILE A 44 -11.30 -12.86 -21.84
C ILE A 44 -12.79 -13.14 -21.65
N SER A 45 -13.18 -14.42 -21.60
CA SER A 45 -14.58 -14.77 -21.34
C SER A 45 -14.99 -14.45 -19.89
N ARG A 46 -16.26 -14.12 -19.64
CA ARG A 46 -16.80 -13.92 -18.27
C ARG A 46 -16.54 -15.13 -17.36
N ALA A 47 -16.64 -16.35 -17.88
CA ALA A 47 -16.32 -17.57 -17.13
C ALA A 47 -14.83 -17.65 -16.74
N THR A 48 -13.94 -17.03 -17.52
CA THR A 48 -12.53 -16.91 -17.15
C THR A 48 -12.30 -15.79 -16.15
N PHE A 49 -12.97 -14.65 -16.32
CA PHE A 49 -12.96 -13.57 -15.33
C PHE A 49 -13.34 -14.09 -13.94
N TYR A 50 -14.50 -14.74 -13.79
CA TYR A 50 -14.96 -15.26 -12.49
C TYR A 50 -14.14 -16.43 -11.93
N ARG A 51 -13.21 -17.00 -12.70
CA ARG A 51 -12.22 -17.95 -12.17
C ARG A 51 -11.00 -17.25 -11.55
N LEU A 52 -10.80 -15.97 -11.87
CA LEU A 52 -9.65 -15.18 -11.46
C LEU A 52 -10.04 -14.10 -10.43
N PHE A 53 -11.23 -13.50 -10.56
CA PHE A 53 -11.70 -12.36 -9.78
C PHE A 53 -13.18 -12.52 -9.43
N ASP A 54 -13.58 -12.18 -8.22
CA ASP A 54 -15.00 -12.20 -7.83
C ASP A 54 -15.73 -10.93 -8.32
N ASP A 55 -15.04 -9.80 -8.30
CA ASP A 55 -15.54 -8.48 -8.67
C ASP A 55 -14.45 -7.57 -9.28
N LEU A 56 -14.76 -6.30 -9.53
CA LEU A 56 -13.81 -5.32 -10.07
C LEU A 56 -12.80 -4.82 -9.01
N GLU A 57 -13.15 -4.85 -7.73
CA GLU A 57 -12.24 -4.46 -6.65
C GLU A 57 -11.10 -5.47 -6.51
N ASP A 58 -11.37 -6.76 -6.77
CA ASP A 58 -10.35 -7.81 -6.84
C ASP A 58 -9.33 -7.56 -7.96
N VAL A 59 -9.72 -6.91 -9.05
CA VAL A 59 -8.78 -6.51 -10.12
C VAL A 59 -7.85 -5.40 -9.62
N ALA A 60 -8.40 -4.40 -8.90
CA ALA A 60 -7.59 -3.37 -8.25
C ALA A 60 -6.66 -3.95 -7.18
N ALA A 61 -7.14 -4.94 -6.41
CA ALA A 61 -6.33 -5.65 -5.42
C ALA A 61 -5.18 -6.42 -6.07
N TYR A 62 -5.43 -7.13 -7.17
CA TYR A 62 -4.37 -7.84 -7.88
C TYR A 62 -3.37 -6.88 -8.54
N LYS A 63 -3.84 -5.74 -9.07
CA LYS A 63 -2.93 -4.69 -9.54
C LYS A 63 -2.04 -4.15 -8.41
N CYS A 64 -2.59 -3.98 -7.21
CA CYS A 64 -1.80 -3.61 -6.02
C CYS A 64 -0.80 -4.70 -5.61
N GLU A 65 -1.16 -5.99 -5.76
CA GLU A 65 -0.25 -7.11 -5.51
C GLU A 65 0.93 -7.10 -6.50
N LEU A 66 0.67 -6.90 -7.80
CA LEU A 66 1.73 -6.78 -8.81
C LEU A 66 2.69 -5.63 -8.50
N PHE A 67 2.15 -4.47 -8.11
CA PHE A 67 2.95 -3.34 -7.66
C PHE A 67 3.79 -3.68 -6.41
N ALA A 68 3.21 -4.39 -5.43
CA ALA A 68 3.92 -4.80 -4.22
C ALA A 68 5.03 -5.82 -4.51
N GLU A 69 4.80 -6.77 -5.44
CA GLU A 69 5.80 -7.76 -5.88
C GLU A 69 7.01 -7.06 -6.54
N GLU A 70 6.74 -6.12 -7.47
CA GLU A 70 7.80 -5.31 -8.10
C GLU A 70 8.57 -4.47 -7.06
N PHE A 71 7.84 -3.83 -6.14
CA PHE A 71 8.44 -3.04 -5.06
C PHE A 71 9.31 -3.89 -4.14
N SER A 72 8.84 -5.09 -3.76
CA SER A 72 9.57 -6.00 -2.86
C SER A 72 10.94 -6.40 -3.42
N GLU A 73 11.04 -6.62 -4.73
CA GLU A 73 12.32 -6.91 -5.38
C GLU A 73 13.27 -5.71 -5.39
N ALA A 74 12.74 -4.49 -5.54
CA ALA A 74 13.54 -3.27 -5.39
C ALA A 74 13.99 -3.07 -3.93
N PHE A 75 13.12 -3.39 -2.98
CA PHE A 75 13.32 -3.23 -1.54
C PHE A 75 14.47 -4.07 -0.98
N LYS A 76 14.71 -5.26 -1.57
CA LYS A 76 15.88 -6.11 -1.24
C LYS A 76 17.22 -5.37 -1.39
N LYS A 77 17.29 -4.39 -2.29
CA LYS A 77 18.52 -3.65 -2.59
C LYS A 77 18.68 -2.35 -1.79
N CYS A 78 17.64 -1.91 -1.09
CA CYS A 78 17.65 -0.68 -0.30
C CYS A 78 18.41 -0.89 1.03
N SER A 79 19.01 0.14 1.63
CA SER A 79 19.39 0.07 3.05
C SER A 79 18.15 0.12 3.96
N ILE A 80 18.27 -0.20 5.25
CA ILE A 80 17.14 -0.10 6.20
C ILE A 80 16.67 1.35 6.35
N GLU A 81 17.61 2.27 6.35
CA GLU A 81 17.41 3.70 6.55
C GLU A 81 16.60 4.33 5.42
N GLU A 82 16.74 3.81 4.20
CA GLU A 82 16.07 4.29 3.00
C GLU A 82 14.67 3.68 2.79
N MET A 83 14.35 2.58 3.47
CA MET A 83 13.13 1.79 3.22
C MET A 83 11.84 2.61 3.29
N GLN A 84 11.74 3.52 4.26
CA GLN A 84 10.53 4.35 4.44
C GLN A 84 10.38 5.38 3.31
N ALA A 85 11.48 6.04 2.93
CA ALA A 85 11.45 7.01 1.83
C ALA A 85 11.20 6.31 0.48
N ALA A 86 11.80 5.14 0.28
CA ALA A 86 11.56 4.29 -0.89
C ALA A 86 10.09 3.88 -0.98
N PHE A 87 9.47 3.45 0.13
CA PHE A 87 8.04 3.13 0.17
C PHE A 87 7.17 4.29 -0.35
N PHE A 88 7.34 5.49 0.18
CA PHE A 88 6.58 6.65 -0.28
C PHE A 88 6.89 7.00 -1.74
N SER A 89 8.16 6.96 -2.13
CA SER A 89 8.61 7.27 -3.51
C SER A 89 7.97 6.34 -4.54
N GLU A 90 7.82 5.06 -4.25
CA GLU A 90 7.25 4.08 -5.19
C GLU A 90 5.74 4.24 -5.32
N TRP A 91 5.06 4.58 -4.22
CA TRP A 91 3.65 4.97 -4.25
C TRP A 91 3.41 6.28 -5.02
N MET A 92 4.35 7.24 -4.94
CA MET A 92 4.28 8.47 -5.74
C MET A 92 4.34 8.21 -7.25
N LYS A 93 5.12 7.21 -7.68
CA LYS A 93 5.17 6.80 -9.09
C LYS A 93 3.85 6.16 -9.56
N ASN A 94 3.06 5.63 -8.62
CA ASN A 94 1.79 4.94 -8.88
C ASN A 94 0.60 5.63 -8.18
N VAL A 95 0.61 6.95 -8.11
CA VAL A 95 -0.36 7.75 -7.34
C VAL A 95 -1.82 7.50 -7.75
N GLU A 96 -2.08 7.19 -9.02
CA GLU A 96 -3.44 6.92 -9.49
C GLU A 96 -4.02 5.61 -8.94
N LEU A 97 -3.18 4.59 -8.74
CA LEU A 97 -3.59 3.36 -8.04
C LEU A 97 -3.91 3.65 -6.57
N LEU A 98 -3.09 4.46 -5.91
CA LEU A 98 -3.33 4.87 -4.52
C LEU A 98 -4.68 5.62 -4.41
N LYS A 99 -4.88 6.64 -5.24
CA LYS A 99 -6.12 7.44 -5.24
C LYS A 99 -7.35 6.58 -5.51
N LEU A 100 -7.25 5.63 -6.43
CA LEU A 100 -8.32 4.65 -6.68
C LEU A 100 -8.64 3.87 -5.40
N ILE A 101 -7.65 3.27 -4.76
CA ILE A 101 -7.85 2.46 -3.55
C ILE A 101 -8.42 3.29 -2.39
N VAL A 102 -7.94 4.53 -2.22
CA VAL A 102 -8.45 5.48 -1.22
C VAL A 102 -9.91 5.84 -1.49
N ARG A 103 -10.27 6.13 -2.76
CA ARG A 103 -11.64 6.43 -3.18
C ARG A 103 -12.59 5.25 -2.91
N LEU A 104 -12.12 4.03 -3.18
CA LEU A 104 -12.86 2.80 -2.89
C LEU A 104 -13.00 2.52 -1.39
N ARG A 105 -12.31 3.27 -0.51
CA ARG A 105 -12.22 3.03 0.94
C ARG A 105 -11.69 1.63 1.25
N ARG A 106 -10.79 1.13 0.40
CA ARG A 106 -10.21 -0.22 0.47
C ARG A 106 -8.71 -0.19 0.77
N THR A 107 -8.28 0.69 1.69
CA THR A 107 -6.86 0.78 2.09
C THR A 107 -6.34 -0.49 2.74
N ASP A 108 -7.23 -1.41 3.15
CA ASP A 108 -6.90 -2.78 3.53
C ASP A 108 -6.19 -3.55 2.39
N ILE A 109 -6.47 -3.23 1.13
CA ILE A 109 -5.75 -3.79 -0.03
C ILE A 109 -4.26 -3.49 0.08
N ILE A 110 -3.90 -2.22 0.29
CA ILE A 110 -2.50 -1.80 0.41
C ILE A 110 -1.85 -2.51 1.58
N TYR A 111 -2.52 -2.51 2.74
CA TYR A 111 -2.01 -3.20 3.92
C TYR A 111 -1.75 -4.69 3.65
N ASN A 112 -2.72 -5.40 3.06
CA ASN A 112 -2.62 -6.84 2.81
C ASN A 112 -1.52 -7.19 1.81
N CYS A 113 -1.39 -6.42 0.72
CA CYS A 113 -0.34 -6.63 -0.28
C CYS A 113 1.05 -6.37 0.29
N HIS A 114 1.25 -5.35 1.14
CA HIS A 114 2.55 -5.14 1.78
C HIS A 114 2.81 -6.15 2.91
N ARG A 115 1.75 -6.58 3.60
CA ARG A 115 1.82 -7.61 4.65
C ARG A 115 2.29 -8.97 4.11
N SER A 116 1.85 -9.38 2.93
CA SER A 116 2.28 -10.65 2.31
C SER A 116 3.78 -10.68 2.00
N HIS A 117 4.45 -9.53 2.01
CA HIS A 117 5.87 -9.38 1.74
C HIS A 117 6.72 -9.09 2.99
N LEU A 118 6.11 -9.02 4.19
CA LEU A 118 6.82 -8.72 5.43
C LEU A 118 7.86 -9.76 5.83
N ASP A 119 7.68 -11.03 5.46
CA ASP A 119 8.66 -12.09 5.76
C ASP A 119 10.04 -11.77 5.15
N GLN A 120 10.08 -11.13 3.98
CA GLN A 120 11.33 -10.71 3.35
C GLN A 120 12.00 -9.54 4.11
N VAL A 121 11.18 -8.63 4.66
CA VAL A 121 11.67 -7.53 5.50
C VAL A 121 12.24 -8.09 6.81
N LYS A 122 11.55 -9.07 7.39
CA LYS A 122 11.95 -9.75 8.61
C LYS A 122 13.28 -10.49 8.42
N GLU A 123 13.40 -11.30 7.37
CA GLU A 123 14.66 -12.00 7.02
C GLU A 123 15.83 -11.01 6.88
N LYS A 124 15.61 -9.87 6.24
CA LYS A 124 16.63 -8.83 6.11
C LYS A 124 17.02 -8.19 7.45
N MET A 125 16.06 -7.96 8.34
CA MET A 125 16.34 -7.45 9.70
C MET A 125 17.11 -8.48 10.54
N GLU A 126 16.77 -9.76 10.43
CA GLU A 126 17.47 -10.87 11.08
C GLU A 126 18.93 -10.95 10.62
N LEU A 127 19.19 -10.83 9.31
CA LEU A 127 20.55 -10.80 8.75
C LEU A 127 21.39 -9.61 9.27
N LEU A 128 20.74 -8.54 9.69
CA LEU A 128 21.37 -7.35 10.27
C LEU A 128 21.45 -7.39 11.80
N GLY A 129 20.97 -8.48 12.43
CA GLY A 129 20.99 -8.67 13.88
C GLY A 129 19.97 -7.83 14.64
N ILE A 130 18.86 -7.45 13.99
CA ILE A 130 17.80 -6.58 14.53
C ILE A 130 16.54 -7.41 14.86
N GLU A 131 16.72 -8.64 15.33
CA GLU A 131 15.62 -9.51 15.74
C GLU A 131 15.28 -9.31 17.22
N ASP A 132 13.99 -9.17 17.52
CA ASP A 132 13.45 -9.04 18.88
C ASP A 132 12.08 -9.75 18.94
N GLU A 133 11.63 -10.12 20.15
CA GLU A 133 10.37 -10.84 20.40
C GLU A 133 9.14 -10.08 19.88
N ILE A 134 9.26 -8.77 19.70
CA ILE A 134 8.17 -7.87 19.28
C ILE A 134 8.27 -7.42 17.81
N THR A 135 9.21 -7.97 17.02
CA THR A 135 9.40 -7.59 15.61
C THR A 135 8.11 -7.72 14.78
N ASP A 136 7.30 -8.75 15.01
CA ASP A 136 6.04 -8.95 14.29
C ASP A 136 5.03 -7.81 14.57
N TYR A 137 4.98 -7.33 15.82
CA TYR A 137 4.17 -6.16 16.20
C TYR A 137 4.70 -4.89 15.54
N HIS A 138 6.03 -4.68 15.56
CA HIS A 138 6.66 -3.52 14.94
C HIS A 138 6.37 -3.45 13.45
N LEU A 139 6.53 -4.55 12.73
CA LEU A 139 6.27 -4.60 11.29
C LEU A 139 4.81 -4.34 10.97
N ALA A 140 3.87 -5.00 11.66
CA ALA A 140 2.44 -4.78 11.46
C ALA A 140 2.03 -3.33 11.75
N MET A 141 2.51 -2.74 12.85
CA MET A 141 2.25 -1.35 13.21
C MET A 141 2.86 -0.39 12.19
N LEU A 142 4.09 -0.62 11.77
CA LEU A 142 4.77 0.20 10.77
C LEU A 142 4.00 0.20 9.45
N THR A 143 3.53 -0.96 8.97
CA THR A 143 2.71 -1.02 7.75
C THR A 143 1.44 -0.19 7.90
N TYR A 144 0.70 -0.29 9.01
CA TYR A 144 -0.48 0.55 9.25
C TYR A 144 -0.16 2.05 9.27
N ILE A 145 0.93 2.43 9.91
CA ILE A 145 1.37 3.82 10.00
C ILE A 145 1.72 4.37 8.61
N LEU A 146 2.46 3.60 7.80
CA LEU A 146 2.84 4.01 6.44
C LEU A 146 1.61 4.12 5.52
N VAL A 147 0.66 3.19 5.62
CA VAL A 147 -0.62 3.28 4.89
C VAL A 147 -1.41 4.51 5.35
N GLY A 148 -1.48 4.77 6.66
CA GLY A 148 -2.10 5.98 7.20
C GLY A 148 -1.47 7.26 6.67
N ALA A 149 -0.14 7.33 6.62
CA ALA A 149 0.59 8.45 6.06
C ALA A 149 0.26 8.67 4.56
N LEU A 150 0.16 7.61 3.76
CA LEU A 150 -0.29 7.71 2.36
C LEU A 150 -1.70 8.25 2.23
N THR A 151 -2.62 7.86 3.11
CA THR A 151 -4.00 8.36 3.08
C THR A 151 -4.07 9.87 3.36
N VAL A 152 -3.33 10.33 4.38
CA VAL A 152 -3.22 11.76 4.70
C VAL A 152 -2.56 12.52 3.55
N TRP A 153 -1.52 11.95 2.94
CA TRP A 153 -0.87 12.53 1.76
C TRP A 153 -1.84 12.72 0.59
N CYS A 154 -2.73 11.75 0.34
CA CYS A 154 -3.81 11.91 -0.64
C CYS A 154 -4.78 13.04 -0.28
N ASP A 155 -5.17 13.16 0.99
CA ASP A 155 -6.05 14.25 1.47
C ASP A 155 -5.39 15.63 1.35
N HIS A 156 -4.05 15.68 1.33
CA HIS A 156 -3.25 16.89 1.14
C HIS A 156 -2.93 17.19 -0.34
N ASP A 157 -3.70 16.64 -1.27
CA ASP A 157 -3.48 16.76 -2.72
C ASP A 157 -2.10 16.27 -3.19
N CYS A 158 -1.53 15.29 -2.47
CA CYS A 158 -0.25 14.66 -2.81
C CYS A 158 0.94 15.65 -2.83
N ARG A 159 0.97 16.62 -1.91
CA ARG A 159 1.93 17.74 -1.93
C ARG A 159 3.30 17.40 -1.36
N GLU A 160 3.36 16.65 -0.27
CA GLU A 160 4.60 16.39 0.47
C GLU A 160 5.57 15.50 -0.31
N THR A 161 6.88 15.70 -0.09
CA THR A 161 7.93 14.81 -0.60
C THR A 161 8.06 13.53 0.24
N PRO A 162 8.74 12.48 -0.25
CA PRO A 162 9.00 11.27 0.54
C PRO A 162 9.66 11.57 1.89
N GLU A 163 10.63 12.49 1.92
CA GLU A 163 11.36 12.87 3.13
C GLU A 163 10.46 13.61 4.13
N GLU A 164 9.57 14.47 3.64
CA GLU A 164 8.59 15.18 4.46
C GLU A 164 7.56 14.21 5.08
N LEU A 165 7.13 13.20 4.33
CA LEU A 165 6.26 12.13 4.83
C LEU A 165 6.97 11.27 5.88
N VAL A 166 8.24 10.91 5.65
CA VAL A 166 9.05 10.20 6.66
C VAL A 166 9.20 11.04 7.92
N ALA A 167 9.52 12.33 7.79
CA ALA A 167 9.66 13.23 8.93
C ALA A 167 8.35 13.38 9.72
N SER A 168 7.23 13.55 9.02
CA SER A 168 5.90 13.66 9.62
C SER A 168 5.48 12.37 10.33
N THR A 169 5.79 11.22 9.73
CA THR A 169 5.55 9.89 10.33
C THR A 169 6.38 9.69 11.60
N LYS A 170 7.69 9.99 11.56
CA LYS A 170 8.59 9.89 12.73
C LYS A 170 8.12 10.77 13.88
N LYS A 171 7.76 12.03 13.58
CA LYS A 171 7.22 12.96 14.58
C LYS A 171 5.92 12.42 15.19
N SER A 172 5.00 11.93 14.35
CA SER A 172 3.72 11.39 14.82
C SER A 172 3.89 10.20 15.75
N ILE A 173 4.81 9.27 15.44
CA ILE A 173 5.14 8.13 16.31
C ILE A 173 5.67 8.63 17.67
N ALA A 174 6.59 9.60 17.67
CA ALA A 174 7.14 10.15 18.91
C ALA A 174 6.06 10.83 19.77
N ASP A 175 5.21 11.65 19.14
CA ASP A 175 4.11 12.34 19.81
C ASP A 175 3.08 11.34 20.38
N ILE A 176 2.75 10.27 19.64
CA ILE A 176 1.87 9.18 20.09
C ILE A 176 2.49 8.43 21.28
N GLY A 177 3.80 8.18 21.26
CA GLY A 177 4.52 7.53 22.35
C GLY A 177 4.35 8.24 23.70
N VAL A 178 4.29 9.58 23.70
CA VAL A 178 4.05 10.38 24.91
C VAL A 178 2.70 10.05 25.59
N PHE A 179 1.67 9.68 24.81
CA PHE A 179 0.38 9.27 25.37
C PHE A 179 0.49 7.92 26.09
N PHE A 180 1.25 6.98 25.53
CA PHE A 180 1.47 5.66 26.15
C PHE A 180 2.35 5.73 27.40
N ASP A 181 3.27 6.70 27.46
CA ASP A 181 4.11 6.93 28.63
C ASP A 181 3.37 7.61 29.81
N GLY A 182 2.10 7.99 29.64
CA GLY A 182 1.34 8.71 30.66
C GLY A 182 1.88 10.12 30.96
N ARG A 183 2.75 10.67 30.13
CA ARG A 183 3.43 11.98 30.32
C ARG A 183 2.61 13.19 29.85
N LEU A 184 1.29 13.07 29.76
CA LEU A 184 0.39 14.13 29.27
C LEU A 184 0.42 15.43 30.11
N SER A 185 0.82 15.37 31.38
CA SER A 185 0.85 16.53 32.28
C SER A 185 2.00 17.51 31.99
N SER A 186 3.05 17.14 31.26
CA SER A 186 4.19 18.02 30.97
C SER A 186 4.05 18.81 29.66
N VAL A 187 3.29 18.31 28.68
CA VAL A 187 3.13 18.97 27.36
C VAL A 187 2.18 20.18 27.42
N ARG A 188 1.15 20.15 28.27
CA ARG A 188 0.20 21.28 28.43
C ARG A 188 0.77 22.49 29.18
N LEU A 189 1.91 22.35 29.86
CA LEU A 189 2.52 23.43 30.64
C LEU A 189 3.51 24.31 29.86
N GLN A 190 3.93 23.88 28.66
CA GLN A 190 4.83 24.70 27.83
C GLN A 190 4.09 25.58 26.82
N SER A 191 2.90 25.20 26.34
CA SER A 191 2.08 26.02 25.43
C SER A 191 1.29 27.13 26.13
N SER A 192 1.18 27.08 27.47
CA SER A 192 0.46 28.07 28.28
C SER A 192 1.38 29.14 28.91
N ARG A 193 2.70 29.09 28.67
CA ARG A 193 3.69 30.08 29.16
C ARG A 193 4.24 31.04 28.10
N GLN A 194 3.71 31.01 26.87
CA GLN A 194 4.09 31.95 25.80
C GLN A 194 2.91 32.82 25.30
N LYS A 195 1.97 33.17 26.18
CA LYS A 195 1.05 34.28 25.96
C LYS A 195 1.21 35.32 27.06
#